data_AF-A0A841EY37-F1
#
_entry.id   AF-A0A841EY37-F1
#
_cell.length_a   1.000
_cell.length_b   1.000
_cell.length_c   1.000
_cell.angle_alpha   90.00
_cell.angle_beta   90.00
_cell.angle_gamma   90.00
#
_symmetry.space_group_name_H-M   'P 1'
#
loop_
_entity.id
_entity.type
_entity.pdbx_description
1 polymer ?
#
loop_
_entity_poly.entity_id
_entity_poly.type
_entity_poly.pdbx_seq_one_letter_code
_entity_poly.pdbx_strand_id
1 'polypeptide(L)' 'MIIISAVLLVVGIIFIIRGRALEISSQNRKTMLWIGSALIVMTVFLVIMGILQITDISTNEQGH' A
#
# COMPACT_ATOMS: atom_id res chain seq x y z
N MET A 1 8.39 -7.94 5.42
CA MET A 1 7.27 -6.96 5.34
C MET A 1 7.67 -5.68 4.63
N ILE A 2 8.72 -4.96 5.08
CA ILE A 2 9.09 -3.64 4.54
C ILE A 2 9.32 -3.63 3.02
N ILE A 3 10.04 -4.62 2.47
CA ILE A 3 10.32 -4.71 1.03
C ILE A 3 9.03 -4.84 0.21
N ILE A 4 8.10 -5.69 0.65
CA ILE A 4 6.82 -5.93 -0.04
C ILE A 4 5.96 -4.67 0.03
N SER A 5 5.88 -4.01 1.19
CA SER A 5 5.17 -2.74 1.35
C SER A 5 5.74 -1.65 0.44
N ALA A 6 7.06 -1.56 0.32
CA ALA A 6 7.70 -0.59 -0.58
C ALA A 6 7.34 -0.84 -2.05
N VAL A 7 7.35 -2.11 -2.50
CA VAL A 7 6.95 -2.47 -3.87
C VAL A 7 5.48 -2.12 -4.11
N LEU A 8 4.57 -2.48 -3.19
CA LEU A 8 3.15 -2.16 -3.31
C LEU A 8 2.93 -0.64 -3.39
N LEU A 9 3.65 0.14 -2.58
CA LEU A 9 3.55 1.60 -2.61
C LEU A 9 3.96 2.17 -3.97
N VAL A 10 5.07 1.68 -4.54
CA VAL A 10 5.54 2.07 -5.87
C VAL A 10 4.53 1.70 -6.96
N VAL A 11 3.98 0.49 -6.93
CA VAL A 11 2.97 0.05 -7.90
C VAL A 11 1.70 0.90 -7.80
N GLY A 12 1.24 1.20 -6.59
CA GLY A 12 0.07 2.07 -6.36
C GLY A 12 0.28 3.46 -6.95
N ILE A 13 1.46 4.06 -6.74
CA ILE A 13 1.82 5.36 -7.32
C ILE A 13 1.86 5.30 -8.84
N ILE A 14 2.47 4.26 -9.44
CA ILE A 14 2.53 4.09 -10.89
C ILE A 14 1.11 3.99 -11.48
N PHE A 15 0.20 3.27 -10.82
CA PHE A 15 -1.20 3.16 -11.26
C PHE A 15 -1.91 4.52 -11.25
N ILE A 16 -1.68 5.36 -10.25
CA ILE A 16 -2.25 6.72 -10.20
C ILE A 16 -1.68 7.60 -11.32
N ILE A 17 -0.35 7.59 -11.51
CA ILE A 17 0.30 8.39 -12.55
C ILE A 17 -0.18 7.96 -13.93
N ARG A 18 -0.17 6.66 -14.22
CA ARG A 18 -0.65 6.11 -15.49
C ARG A 18 -2.14 6.38 -15.71
N GLY A 19 -2.97 6.23 -14.68
CA GLY A 19 -4.39 6.56 -14.76
C GLY A 19 -4.67 8.04 -15.06
N ARG A 20 -3.74 8.95 -14.75
CA ARG A 20 -3.84 10.37 -15.14
C ARG A 20 -3.27 10.67 -16.53
N ALA A 21 -2.20 9.97 -16.92
CA ALA A 21 -1.46 10.25 -18.15
C ALA A 21 -2.04 9.56 -19.40
N LEU A 22 -2.72 8.42 -19.23
CA LEU A 22 -3.31 7.69 -20.35
C LEU A 22 -4.69 8.25 -20.71
N GLU A 23 -4.90 8.60 -21.98
CA GLU A 23 -6.22 8.86 -22.58
C GLU A 23 -7.02 7.56 -22.73
N ILE A 24 -7.32 6.89 -21.62
CA ILE A 24 -8.25 5.75 -21.61
C ILE A 24 -9.66 6.32 -21.39
N SER A 25 -10.66 5.61 -21.89
CA SER A 25 -12.08 5.77 -21.52
C SER A 25 -12.24 6.23 -20.06
N SER A 26 -13.09 7.25 -19.85
CA SER A 26 -13.28 7.92 -18.56
C SER A 26 -13.58 6.95 -17.41
N GLN A 27 -14.23 5.82 -17.71
CA GLN A 27 -14.56 4.77 -16.75
C GLN A 27 -13.33 3.96 -16.32
N ASN A 28 -12.48 3.55 -17.27
CA ASN A 28 -11.25 2.81 -16.98
C ASN A 28 -10.23 3.70 -16.25
N ARG A 29 -10.16 4.98 -16.62
CA ARG A 29 -9.37 5.99 -15.90
C ARG A 29 -9.79 6.10 -14.44
N LYS A 30 -11.09 6.27 -14.16
CA LYS A 30 -11.59 6.31 -12.77
C LYS A 30 -11.23 5.03 -12.03
N THR A 31 -11.48 3.87 -12.65
CA THR A 31 -11.18 2.56 -12.04
C THR A 31 -9.70 2.43 -11.69
N MET A 32 -8.79 2.80 -12.59
CA MET A 32 -7.35 2.72 -12.36
C MET A 32 -6.88 3.66 -11.23
N LEU A 33 -7.45 4.85 -11.13
CA LEU A 33 -7.20 5.78 -10.02
C LEU A 33 -7.71 5.23 -8.69
N TRP A 34 -8.93 4.68 -8.66
CA TRP A 34 -9.50 4.05 -7.46
C TRP A 34 -8.68 2.85 -6.99
N ILE A 35 -8.24 1.99 -7.92
CA ILE A 35 -7.35 0.85 -7.62
C ILE A 35 -6.02 1.35 -7.04
N GLY A 36 -5.38 2.32 -7.69
CA GLY A 36 -4.13 2.90 -7.19
C GLY A 36 -4.28 3.49 -5.79
N SER A 37 -5.35 4.26 -5.55
CA SER A 37 -5.66 4.81 -4.22
C SER A 37 -5.93 3.72 -3.17
N ALA A 38 -6.70 2.69 -3.50
CA ALA A 38 -6.96 1.56 -2.61
C ALA A 38 -5.67 0.80 -2.25
N LEU A 39 -4.76 0.63 -3.23
CA LEU A 39 -3.47 -0.02 -3.02
C LEU A 39 -2.61 0.74 -2.00
N ILE A 40 -2.60 2.08 -2.09
CA ILE A 40 -1.87 2.93 -1.14
C ILE A 40 -2.46 2.77 0.27
N VAL A 41 -3.79 2.81 0.42
CA VAL A 41 -4.46 2.64 1.72
C VAL A 41 -4.17 1.27 2.33
N MET A 42 -4.26 0.20 1.55
CA MET A 42 -3.89 -1.15 2.00
C MET A 42 -2.42 -1.24 2.44
N THR A 43 -1.52 -0.59 1.71
CA THR A 43 -0.09 -0.58 2.04
C THR A 43 0.17 0.10 3.37
N VAL A 44 -0.48 1.24 3.65
CA VAL A 44 -0.41 1.91 4.95
C VAL A 44 -0.89 0.99 6.07
N PHE A 45 -2.01 0.30 5.86
CA PHE A 45 -2.54 -0.64 6.85
C PHE A 45 -1.57 -1.78 7.15
N LEU A 46 -0.95 -2.38 6.12
CA LEU A 46 0.06 -3.44 6.28
C LEU A 46 1.30 -2.96 7.05
N VAL A 47 1.74 -1.72 6.83
CA VAL A 47 2.87 -1.14 7.57
C VAL A 47 2.52 -1.00 9.05
N ILE A 48 1.34 -0.47 9.38
CA ILE A 48 0.88 -0.33 10.77
C ILE A 48 0.82 -1.70 11.44
N MET A 49 0.18 -2.68 10.79
CA MET A 49 0.09 -4.04 11.32
C MET A 49 1.48 -4.67 11.52
N GLY A 50 2.41 -4.44 10.59
CA GLY A 50 3.79 -4.91 10.73
C GLY A 50 4.51 -4.30 11.92
N ILE A 51 4.31 -3.01 12.20
CA ILE A 51 4.87 -2.34 13.39
C ILE A 51 4.27 -2.94 14.67
N LEU A 52 2.95 -3.09 14.72
CA LEU A 52 2.26 -3.67 15.88
C LEU A 52 2.77 -5.08 16.20
N GLN A 53 2.99 -5.91 15.17
CA GLN A 53 3.56 -7.25 15.35
C GLN A 53 4.98 -7.21 15.94
N ILE A 54 5.83 -6.29 15.47
CA ILE A 54 7.19 -6.14 16.02
C ILE A 54 7.14 -5.72 17.49
N THR A 55 6.26 -4.76 17.82
CA THR A 55 6.09 -4.29 19.21
C THR A 55 5.60 -5.42 20.11
N ASP A 56 4.61 -6.20 19.66
CA ASP A 56 4.07 -7.34 20.42
C ASP A 56 5.15 -8.39 20.72
N ILE A 57 5.93 -8.77 19.70
CA ILE A 57 7.07 -9.69 19.84
C ILE A 57 8.09 -9.14 20.85
N SER A 58 8.47 -7.87 20.74
CA SER A 58 9.47 -7.26 21.62
C SER A 58 9.02 -7.15 23.08
N THR A 59 7.71 -7.01 23.32
CA THR A 59 7.14 -6.93 24.66
C THR A 59 7.08 -8.31 25.30
N ASN A 60 6.78 -9.34 24.50
CA ASN A 60 6.73 -10.72 24.96
C ASN A 60 8.14 -11.27 25.32
N GLU A 61 9.18 -10.88 24.58
CA GLU A 61 10.57 -11.23 24.89
C GLU A 61 11.11 -10.56 26.18
N GLN A 62 10.55 -9.41 26.59
CA GLN A 62 10.94 -8.72 27.84
C GLN A 62 10.22 -9.23 29.09
N GLY A 63 9.16 -10.05 28.92
CA GLY A 63 8.36 -10.60 30.02
C GLY A 63 8.82 -11.97 30.54
N HIS A 64 9.89 -12.53 29.97
CA HIS A 64 10.51 -13.79 30.38
C HIS A 64 11.80 -13.58 31.18
#